data_AF-A0A9E2DV34-F1
#
_entry.id   AF-A0A9E2DV34-F1
#
_cell.length_a   1.000
_cell.length_b   1.000
_cell.length_c   1.000
_cell.angle_alpha   90.00
_cell.angle_beta   90.00
_cell.angle_gamma   90.00
#
_symmetry.space_group_name_H-M   'P 1'
#
loop_
_entity.id
_entity.type
_entity.pdbx_description
1 polymer ?
#
loop_
_entity_poly.entity_id
_entity_poly.type
_entity_poly.pdbx_seq_one_letter_code
_entity_poly.pdbx_strand_id
1 'polypeptide(L)'
;MNIQRIVLIVLLATCSTALAGPTIGTQDTRLPKDVIPLVTVPNLDYASLGIEDETRERTGLPPQFAVPFEQHITPATDGIWERVDMNTQRWSLRVGCDNALSMNVGFGRFNLPASGSMIITDATGDYRIRPFTADDNKSHGQLWTPVVPGGEAIVEITVANKDRAMAVKGIELTSINPGYRWVHDAAGRGSSESCNIDVVCAEGDPWQEEIPSVAVYTLNGYLTCSGVMMNNSAQDQTPYFLTANHCGVTNSSDSSIVVYWNHQNSYCRAPGSSDSGGNGNGNFNQFTSGSTMRATRSYSDFTLTELSSNPNAAWGVTYSGWSRAGSASLGAGIHHPEAAEKRISFPDTVNATGEYWDVNWGEGRTAPGSSGSPLYDGNHRVVGQLCCGASYCPNDYNDYYGRSLDLAWSGSASSSLSSWLDPTGSGAQFIDTLVPGGGGDPQGACCIGTTCSYGTENDCNISGGEYAGDFVSCTSYPCGG
;
A
#
# COMPACT_ATOMS: atom_id res chain seq x y z
N MET A 1 -46.75 85.88 -25.18
CA MET A 1 -47.80 85.17 -25.94
C MET A 1 -47.35 83.73 -26.09
N ASN A 2 -48.01 82.82 -25.37
CA ASN A 2 -47.61 81.43 -25.13
C ASN A 2 -47.69 80.56 -26.39
N ILE A 3 -46.61 79.83 -26.70
CA ILE A 3 -46.68 78.52 -27.35
C ILE A 3 -45.68 77.61 -26.64
N GLN A 4 -46.19 76.72 -25.79
CA GLN A 4 -45.45 75.60 -25.22
C GLN A 4 -45.06 74.63 -26.34
N ARG A 5 -43.80 74.21 -26.40
CA ARG A 5 -43.37 73.02 -27.14
C ARG A 5 -42.78 72.02 -26.15
N ILE A 6 -43.55 70.96 -25.92
CA ILE A 6 -43.16 69.74 -25.21
C ILE A 6 -42.36 68.90 -26.18
N VAL A 7 -41.11 68.56 -25.83
CA VAL A 7 -40.30 67.56 -26.55
C VAL A 7 -40.30 66.30 -25.70
N LEU A 8 -40.94 65.25 -26.22
CA LEU A 8 -41.09 63.94 -25.63
C LEU A 8 -39.86 63.09 -25.97
N ILE A 9 -39.11 62.66 -24.96
CA ILE A 9 -37.99 61.71 -25.10
C ILE A 9 -38.60 60.31 -25.12
N VAL A 10 -38.46 59.61 -26.26
CA VAL A 10 -38.90 58.22 -26.44
C VAL A 10 -37.74 57.29 -26.05
N LEU A 11 -37.92 56.55 -24.95
CA LEU A 11 -37.06 55.42 -24.56
C LEU A 11 -37.34 54.23 -25.50
N LEU A 12 -36.36 53.82 -26.29
CA LEU A 12 -36.38 52.57 -27.04
C LEU A 12 -35.93 51.42 -26.13
N ALA A 13 -36.88 50.59 -25.70
CA ALA A 13 -36.60 49.33 -25.03
C ALA A 13 -36.22 48.26 -26.07
N THR A 14 -34.94 47.87 -26.13
CA THR A 14 -34.49 46.73 -26.91
C THR A 14 -34.79 45.44 -26.15
N CYS A 15 -35.77 44.68 -26.63
CA CYS A 15 -36.06 43.33 -26.18
C CYS A 15 -35.00 42.37 -26.75
N SER A 16 -33.99 42.03 -25.94
CA SER A 16 -33.02 40.99 -26.27
C SER A 16 -33.55 39.65 -25.76
N THR A 17 -34.22 38.88 -26.61
CA THR A 17 -34.54 37.48 -26.29
C THR A 17 -33.26 36.66 -26.38
N ALA A 18 -32.60 36.43 -25.23
CA ALA A 18 -31.59 35.40 -25.10
C ALA A 18 -32.29 34.03 -25.15
N LEU A 19 -32.24 33.38 -26.30
CA LEU A 19 -32.51 31.94 -26.40
C LEU A 19 -31.35 31.22 -25.72
N ALA A 20 -31.45 31.01 -24.41
CA ALA A 20 -30.67 30.00 -23.73
C ALA A 20 -31.17 28.65 -24.25
N GLY A 21 -30.45 28.09 -25.23
CA GLY A 21 -30.62 26.68 -25.57
C GLY A 21 -30.36 25.82 -24.32
N PRO A 22 -31.07 24.71 -24.14
CA PRO A 22 -30.80 23.83 -23.03
C PRO A 22 -29.34 23.37 -23.14
N THR A 23 -28.54 23.70 -22.14
CA THR A 23 -27.27 23.02 -21.90
C THR A 23 -27.61 21.55 -21.68
N ILE A 24 -27.39 20.72 -22.69
CA ILE A 24 -27.37 19.27 -22.54
C ILE A 24 -26.16 19.00 -21.63
N GLY A 25 -26.41 18.95 -20.33
CA GLY A 25 -25.48 18.30 -19.42
C GLY A 25 -25.36 16.87 -19.91
N THR A 26 -24.16 16.47 -20.31
CA THR A 26 -23.82 15.07 -20.54
C THR A 26 -23.95 14.36 -19.20
N GLN A 27 -25.16 13.89 -18.91
CA GLN A 27 -25.36 12.87 -17.88
C GLN A 27 -24.47 11.70 -18.30
N ASP A 28 -23.50 11.32 -17.46
CA ASP A 28 -22.75 10.07 -17.62
C ASP A 28 -23.74 8.93 -17.40
N THR A 29 -24.53 8.61 -18.43
CA THR A 29 -25.52 7.54 -18.40
C THR A 29 -24.80 6.21 -18.51
N ARG A 30 -24.21 5.76 -17.41
CA ARG A 30 -23.70 4.39 -17.27
C ARG A 30 -24.83 3.40 -17.56
N LEU A 31 -24.50 2.26 -18.19
CA LEU A 31 -25.43 1.14 -18.30
C LEU A 31 -25.97 0.76 -16.91
N PRO A 32 -27.27 0.43 -16.79
CA PRO A 32 -27.77 -0.22 -15.59
C PRO A 32 -26.93 -1.47 -15.29
N LYS A 33 -26.57 -1.68 -14.02
CA LYS A 33 -25.70 -2.79 -13.59
C LYS A 33 -26.15 -4.14 -14.15
N ASP A 34 -27.46 -4.40 -14.17
CA ASP A 34 -28.06 -5.67 -14.64
C ASP A 34 -27.88 -5.94 -16.13
N VAL A 35 -27.50 -4.92 -16.92
CA VAL A 35 -27.18 -5.06 -18.34
C VAL A 35 -25.71 -5.43 -18.55
N ILE A 36 -24.83 -5.11 -17.60
CA ILE A 36 -23.41 -5.42 -17.68
C ILE A 36 -23.23 -6.94 -17.46
N PRO A 37 -22.60 -7.68 -18.40
CA PRO A 37 -22.37 -9.11 -18.24
C PRO A 37 -21.57 -9.43 -16.96
N LEU A 38 -21.95 -10.53 -16.29
CA LEU A 38 -21.28 -11.05 -15.10
C LEU A 38 -20.59 -12.37 -15.40
N VAL A 39 -19.29 -12.45 -15.12
CA VAL A 39 -18.54 -13.70 -15.05
C VAL A 39 -18.41 -14.14 -13.60
N THR A 40 -18.95 -15.30 -13.28
CA THR A 40 -18.90 -15.87 -11.92
C THR A 40 -17.86 -16.96 -11.82
N VAL A 41 -17.10 -16.99 -10.74
CA VAL A 41 -16.24 -18.11 -10.35
C VAL A 41 -16.94 -18.99 -9.29
N PRO A 42 -16.50 -20.25 -9.08
CA PRO A 42 -17.06 -21.10 -8.04
C PRO A 42 -17.02 -20.45 -6.65
N ASN A 43 -17.99 -20.83 -5.81
CA ASN A 43 -18.01 -20.44 -4.40
C ASN A 43 -16.84 -21.07 -3.64
N LEU A 44 -16.37 -20.35 -2.63
CA LEU A 44 -15.27 -20.76 -1.77
C LEU A 44 -15.71 -21.84 -0.79
N ASP A 45 -14.89 -22.88 -0.62
CA ASP A 45 -15.06 -23.91 0.40
C ASP A 45 -14.28 -23.50 1.67
N TYR A 46 -14.94 -22.73 2.54
CA TYR A 46 -14.33 -22.24 3.79
C TYR A 46 -13.84 -23.36 4.72
N ALA A 47 -14.45 -24.55 4.68
CA ALA A 47 -14.02 -25.66 5.51
C ALA A 47 -12.70 -26.26 5.00
N SER A 48 -12.56 -26.43 3.68
CA SER A 48 -11.28 -26.85 3.09
C SER A 48 -10.20 -25.79 3.29
N LEU A 49 -10.53 -24.52 3.06
CA LEU A 49 -9.59 -23.40 3.20
C LEU A 49 -9.03 -23.31 4.62
N GLY A 50 -9.85 -23.49 5.66
CA GLY A 50 -9.36 -23.51 7.04
C GLY A 50 -8.32 -24.59 7.31
N ILE A 51 -8.49 -25.79 6.75
CA ILE A 51 -7.52 -26.91 6.89
C ILE A 51 -6.23 -26.62 6.09
N GLU A 52 -6.37 -26.05 4.90
CA GLU A 52 -5.24 -25.64 4.07
C GLU A 52 -4.42 -24.57 4.78
N ASP A 53 -5.08 -23.59 5.41
CA ASP A 53 -4.45 -22.50 6.15
C ASP A 53 -3.62 -23.00 7.34
N GLU A 54 -4.18 -23.87 8.18
CA GLU A 54 -3.45 -24.52 9.28
C GLU A 54 -2.22 -25.30 8.76
N THR A 55 -2.35 -25.92 7.59
CA THR A 55 -1.24 -26.65 6.96
C THR A 55 -0.16 -25.71 6.45
N ARG A 56 -0.54 -24.59 5.82
CA ARG A 56 0.40 -23.56 5.35
C ARG A 56 1.19 -22.98 6.50
N GLU A 57 0.51 -22.59 7.58
CA GLU A 57 1.15 -22.03 8.77
C GLU A 57 2.13 -23.02 9.40
N ARG A 58 1.70 -24.27 9.63
CA ARG A 58 2.56 -25.33 10.19
C ARG A 58 3.78 -25.66 9.31
N THR A 59 3.72 -25.38 8.01
CA THR A 59 4.81 -25.63 7.06
C THR A 59 5.61 -24.37 6.72
N GLY A 60 5.33 -23.23 7.36
CA GLY A 60 6.03 -21.97 7.12
C GLY A 60 5.78 -21.39 5.73
N LEU A 61 4.67 -21.76 5.09
CA LEU A 61 4.26 -21.18 3.81
C LEU A 61 3.57 -19.83 4.03
N PRO A 62 3.65 -18.91 3.06
CA PRO A 62 3.08 -17.60 3.23
C PRO A 62 1.55 -17.68 3.37
N PRO A 63 0.97 -16.75 4.14
CA PRO A 63 -0.46 -16.67 4.32
C PRO A 63 -1.20 -16.48 2.99
N GLN A 64 -2.33 -17.17 2.83
CA GLN A 64 -3.23 -17.04 1.69
C GLN A 64 -4.50 -16.28 2.09
N PHE A 65 -4.95 -15.28 1.34
CA PHE A 65 -6.14 -14.48 1.67
C PHE A 65 -7.26 -14.60 0.64
N ALA A 66 -6.96 -15.14 -0.55
CA ALA A 66 -7.89 -15.33 -1.66
C ALA A 66 -7.66 -16.66 -2.36
N VAL A 67 -8.55 -17.03 -3.28
CA VAL A 67 -8.41 -18.22 -4.14
C VAL A 67 -8.32 -17.78 -5.59
N PRO A 68 -7.22 -18.07 -6.31
CA PRO A 68 -7.08 -17.63 -7.69
C PRO A 68 -7.81 -18.57 -8.66
N PHE A 69 -8.64 -18.00 -9.51
CA PHE A 69 -9.26 -18.70 -10.65
C PHE A 69 -8.69 -18.18 -11.97
N GLU A 70 -8.05 -19.05 -12.74
CA GLU A 70 -7.53 -18.73 -14.07
C GLU A 70 -8.68 -18.43 -15.05
N GLN A 71 -8.50 -17.41 -15.87
CA GLN A 71 -9.49 -16.91 -16.84
C GLN A 71 -8.82 -16.51 -18.16
N HIS A 72 -9.61 -16.32 -19.21
CA HIS A 72 -9.17 -15.77 -20.50
C HIS A 72 -10.17 -14.74 -21.03
N ILE A 73 -10.37 -13.68 -20.25
CA ILE A 73 -11.39 -12.67 -20.53
C ILE A 73 -10.76 -11.52 -21.31
N THR A 74 -11.39 -11.14 -22.42
CA THR A 74 -10.91 -10.01 -23.25
C THR A 74 -12.05 -9.07 -23.63
N PRO A 75 -11.78 -7.77 -23.87
CA PRO A 75 -12.80 -6.87 -24.40
C PRO A 75 -13.28 -7.21 -25.83
N ALA A 76 -12.66 -8.21 -26.49
CA ALA A 76 -13.07 -8.72 -27.80
C ALA A 76 -14.25 -9.72 -27.68
N THR A 77 -14.21 -10.55 -26.64
CA THR A 77 -15.07 -11.74 -26.47
C THR A 77 -16.06 -11.60 -25.33
N ASP A 78 -15.73 -10.77 -24.35
CA ASP A 78 -16.45 -10.68 -23.07
C ASP A 78 -16.88 -9.23 -22.80
N GLY A 79 -17.77 -9.07 -21.82
CA GLY A 79 -18.30 -7.76 -21.42
C GLY A 79 -19.16 -7.11 -22.50
N ILE A 80 -19.39 -5.80 -22.35
CA ILE A 80 -20.21 -5.03 -23.28
C ILE A 80 -19.55 -3.70 -23.59
N TRP A 81 -19.60 -3.30 -24.87
CA TRP A 81 -19.19 -1.96 -25.31
C TRP A 81 -20.41 -1.06 -25.46
N GLU A 82 -20.32 0.14 -24.90
CA GLU A 82 -21.26 1.23 -25.13
C GLU A 82 -20.56 2.47 -25.67
N ARG A 83 -21.32 3.31 -26.38
CA ARG A 83 -20.86 4.64 -26.79
C ARG A 83 -21.23 5.63 -25.69
N VAL A 84 -20.24 6.25 -25.07
CA VAL A 84 -20.47 7.27 -24.02
C VAL A 84 -20.80 8.62 -24.68
N ASP A 85 -20.05 9.00 -25.72
CA ASP A 85 -20.32 10.17 -26.55
C ASP A 85 -19.84 9.98 -28.01
N MET A 86 -19.85 11.03 -28.83
CA MET A 86 -19.43 10.95 -30.25
C MET A 86 -17.97 10.50 -30.46
N ASN A 87 -17.12 10.65 -29.46
CA ASN A 87 -15.67 10.44 -29.50
C ASN A 87 -15.19 9.33 -28.57
N THR A 88 -15.99 8.88 -27.62
CA THR A 88 -15.57 7.91 -26.58
C THR A 88 -16.45 6.66 -26.53
N GLN A 89 -15.83 5.55 -26.14
CA GLN A 89 -16.46 4.27 -25.91
C GLN A 89 -16.03 3.71 -24.56
N ARG A 90 -16.94 3.01 -23.89
CA ARG A 90 -16.71 2.32 -22.63
C ARG A 90 -16.98 0.84 -22.80
N TRP A 91 -16.06 0.02 -22.33
CA TRP A 91 -16.26 -1.40 -22.12
C TRP A 91 -16.52 -1.65 -20.64
N SER A 92 -17.50 -2.49 -20.31
CA SER A 92 -17.81 -2.85 -18.92
C SER A 92 -18.00 -4.35 -18.77
N LEU A 93 -17.53 -4.89 -17.65
CA LEU A 93 -17.68 -6.29 -17.24
C LEU A 93 -17.81 -6.36 -15.71
N ARG A 94 -18.65 -7.26 -15.22
CA ARG A 94 -18.68 -7.62 -13.80
C ARG A 94 -18.01 -8.98 -13.61
N VAL A 95 -17.29 -9.13 -12.51
CA VAL A 95 -16.76 -10.42 -12.05
C VAL A 95 -17.23 -10.69 -10.62
N GLY A 96 -17.52 -11.93 -10.26
CA GLY A 96 -18.01 -12.20 -8.91
C GLY A 96 -17.90 -13.63 -8.40
N CYS A 97 -18.09 -13.77 -7.10
CA CYS A 97 -18.13 -15.00 -6.30
C CYS A 97 -19.11 -14.75 -5.13
N ASP A 98 -20.18 -15.54 -5.02
CA ASP A 98 -21.33 -15.18 -4.17
C ASP A 98 -20.97 -15.09 -2.67
N ASN A 99 -20.01 -15.89 -2.22
CA ASN A 99 -19.60 -15.97 -0.81
C ASN A 99 -18.20 -15.41 -0.54
N ALA A 100 -17.66 -14.59 -1.44
CA ALA A 100 -16.39 -13.90 -1.22
C ALA A 100 -16.57 -12.64 -0.37
N LEU A 101 -15.55 -12.34 0.43
CA LEU A 101 -15.47 -11.15 1.27
C LEU A 101 -14.94 -9.94 0.50
N SER A 102 -13.97 -10.17 -0.38
CA SER A 102 -13.38 -9.17 -1.26
C SER A 102 -13.08 -9.77 -2.63
N MET A 103 -12.76 -8.93 -3.60
CA MET A 103 -12.32 -9.35 -4.93
C MET A 103 -11.05 -8.60 -5.33
N ASN A 104 -10.11 -9.27 -5.98
CA ASN A 104 -9.11 -8.60 -6.82
C ASN A 104 -8.95 -9.35 -8.15
N VAL A 105 -8.31 -8.71 -9.13
CA VAL A 105 -8.11 -9.29 -10.46
C VAL A 105 -6.68 -9.12 -10.94
N GLY A 106 -6.24 -10.07 -11.76
CA GLY A 106 -4.95 -10.06 -12.43
C GLY A 106 -5.12 -9.98 -13.94
N PHE A 107 -4.40 -9.06 -14.58
CA PHE A 107 -4.29 -8.93 -16.03
C PHE A 107 -2.93 -9.44 -16.48
N GLY A 108 -2.89 -10.62 -17.10
CA GLY A 108 -1.69 -11.17 -17.72
C GLY A 108 -1.27 -10.43 -19.00
N ARG A 109 -2.17 -9.61 -19.57
CA ARG A 109 -1.86 -8.63 -20.61
C ARG A 109 -2.52 -7.30 -20.28
N PHE A 110 -1.71 -6.27 -20.07
CA PHE A 110 -2.15 -4.90 -19.83
C PHE A 110 -1.33 -3.91 -20.65
N ASN A 111 -2.00 -3.25 -21.60
CA ASN A 111 -1.45 -2.17 -22.40
C ASN A 111 -2.60 -1.24 -22.84
N LEU A 112 -2.88 -0.22 -22.04
CA LEU A 112 -3.88 0.79 -22.38
C LEU A 112 -3.30 1.85 -23.33
N PRO A 113 -4.09 2.32 -24.32
CA PRO A 113 -3.70 3.47 -25.14
C PRO A 113 -3.66 4.75 -24.28
N ALA A 114 -2.98 5.81 -24.75
CA ALA A 114 -2.90 7.09 -24.04
C ALA A 114 -4.27 7.75 -23.75
N SER A 115 -5.31 7.43 -24.53
CA SER A 115 -6.69 7.88 -24.27
C SER A 115 -7.43 7.05 -23.22
N GLY A 116 -6.82 5.95 -22.75
CA GLY A 116 -7.46 4.90 -22.00
C GLY A 116 -7.43 5.15 -20.49
N SER A 117 -8.56 4.85 -19.85
CA SER A 117 -8.70 4.85 -18.40
C SER A 117 -9.51 3.63 -17.99
N MET A 118 -8.94 2.80 -17.12
CA MET A 118 -9.62 1.67 -16.48
C MET A 118 -10.02 2.05 -15.06
N ILE A 119 -11.26 1.78 -14.67
CA ILE A 119 -11.77 1.95 -13.31
C ILE A 119 -12.28 0.60 -12.82
N ILE A 120 -12.02 0.29 -11.56
CA ILE A 120 -12.52 -0.91 -10.89
C ILE A 120 -13.24 -0.48 -9.62
N THR A 121 -14.49 -0.91 -9.46
CA THR A 121 -15.34 -0.58 -8.31
C THR A 121 -15.88 -1.84 -7.65
N ASP A 122 -16.41 -1.67 -6.44
CA ASP A 122 -17.32 -2.64 -5.84
C ASP A 122 -18.68 -2.68 -6.58
N ALA A 123 -19.55 -3.54 -6.07
CA ALA A 123 -20.90 -3.76 -6.57
C ALA A 123 -21.81 -2.51 -6.56
N THR A 124 -21.56 -1.53 -5.68
CA THR A 124 -22.39 -0.33 -5.49
C THR A 124 -21.82 0.91 -6.18
N GLY A 125 -20.52 0.92 -6.47
CA GLY A 125 -19.78 2.07 -6.99
C GLY A 125 -19.28 3.02 -5.89
N ASP A 126 -19.49 2.68 -4.62
CA ASP A 126 -19.09 3.50 -3.47
C ASP A 126 -17.59 3.40 -3.24
N TYR A 127 -17.06 2.18 -3.29
CA TYR A 127 -15.62 1.94 -3.31
C TYR A 127 -15.09 1.88 -4.72
N ARG A 128 -14.00 2.61 -4.99
CA ARG A 128 -13.30 2.59 -6.27
C ARG A 128 -11.80 2.65 -6.07
N ILE A 129 -11.10 1.84 -6.85
CA ILE A 129 -9.65 1.98 -7.03
C ILE A 129 -9.42 3.23 -7.88
N ARG A 130 -8.29 3.93 -7.67
CA ARG A 130 -7.89 5.01 -8.59
C ARG A 130 -7.90 4.51 -10.05
N PRO A 131 -8.12 5.38 -11.03
CA PRO A 131 -8.02 4.96 -12.42
C PRO A 131 -6.62 4.42 -12.75
N PHE A 132 -6.58 3.35 -13.54
CA PHE A 132 -5.38 2.90 -14.23
C PHE A 132 -5.33 3.50 -15.63
N THR A 133 -4.16 3.99 -16.04
CA THR A 133 -3.97 4.68 -17.32
C THR A 133 -2.78 4.10 -18.08
N ALA A 134 -2.38 4.75 -19.18
CA ALA A 134 -1.16 4.39 -19.88
C ALA A 134 0.11 4.51 -19.01
N ASP A 135 0.09 5.30 -17.93
CA ASP A 135 1.20 5.41 -16.97
C ASP A 135 1.38 4.12 -16.13
N ASP A 136 0.34 3.27 -16.07
CA ASP A 136 0.37 1.97 -15.43
C ASP A 136 0.82 0.85 -16.39
N ASN A 137 1.12 1.16 -17.66
CA ASN A 137 1.72 0.19 -18.59
C ASN A 137 3.16 -0.11 -18.20
N LYS A 138 3.38 -1.22 -17.50
CA LYS A 138 4.73 -1.67 -17.10
C LYS A 138 5.40 -2.50 -18.19
N SER A 139 6.73 -2.56 -18.19
CA SER A 139 7.52 -3.30 -19.19
C SER A 139 7.24 -4.81 -19.19
N HIS A 140 6.86 -5.37 -18.05
CA HIS A 140 6.44 -6.77 -17.92
C HIS A 140 5.03 -7.04 -18.49
N GLY A 141 4.27 -6.01 -18.85
CA GLY A 141 2.99 -6.13 -19.56
C GLY A 141 1.83 -6.71 -18.74
N GLN A 142 1.94 -6.71 -17.41
CA GLN A 142 0.88 -7.19 -16.50
C GLN A 142 0.36 -6.05 -15.64
N LEU A 143 -0.85 -6.21 -15.09
CA LEU A 143 -1.40 -5.36 -14.04
C LEU A 143 -2.10 -6.22 -12.99
N TRP A 144 -1.78 -6.01 -11.72
CA TRP A 144 -2.46 -6.64 -10.59
C TRP A 144 -3.07 -5.57 -9.69
N THR A 145 -4.30 -5.80 -9.23
CA THR A 145 -5.12 -4.74 -8.63
C THR A 145 -5.17 -4.85 -7.10
N PRO A 146 -5.40 -3.73 -6.41
CA PRO A 146 -5.92 -3.74 -5.05
C PRO A 146 -7.19 -4.59 -4.91
N VAL A 147 -7.53 -4.94 -3.66
CA VAL A 147 -8.84 -5.51 -3.32
C VAL A 147 -9.98 -4.49 -3.44
N VAL A 148 -11.16 -4.97 -3.78
CA VAL A 148 -12.44 -4.25 -3.70
C VAL A 148 -13.48 -5.01 -2.85
N PRO A 149 -14.41 -4.28 -2.21
CA PRO A 149 -15.37 -4.86 -1.29
C PRO A 149 -16.37 -5.82 -1.88
N GLY A 150 -16.65 -6.86 -1.10
CA GLY A 150 -17.72 -7.80 -1.35
C GLY A 150 -17.37 -8.79 -2.46
N GLY A 151 -18.36 -9.61 -2.81
CA GLY A 151 -18.21 -10.69 -3.78
C GLY A 151 -18.34 -10.29 -5.24
N GLU A 152 -18.30 -9.01 -5.59
CA GLU A 152 -18.43 -8.57 -6.98
C GLU A 152 -17.62 -7.30 -7.25
N ALA A 153 -16.86 -7.32 -8.35
CA ALA A 153 -16.14 -6.17 -8.87
C ALA A 153 -16.65 -5.80 -10.27
N ILE A 154 -16.70 -4.50 -10.55
CA ILE A 154 -17.06 -3.97 -11.88
C ILE A 154 -15.80 -3.37 -12.49
N VAL A 155 -15.40 -3.86 -13.66
CA VAL A 155 -14.26 -3.37 -14.44
C VAL A 155 -14.79 -2.57 -15.62
N GLU A 156 -14.36 -1.32 -15.75
CA GLU A 156 -14.75 -0.42 -16.83
C GLU A 156 -13.51 0.14 -17.53
N ILE A 157 -13.48 0.14 -18.86
CA ILE A 157 -12.40 0.73 -19.66
C ILE A 157 -13.01 1.77 -20.60
N THR A 158 -12.66 3.03 -20.41
CA THR A 158 -13.06 4.13 -21.31
C THR A 158 -11.90 4.52 -22.22
N VAL A 159 -12.16 4.62 -23.53
CA VAL A 159 -11.16 4.97 -24.56
C VAL A 159 -11.76 5.86 -25.66
N ALA A 160 -10.90 6.59 -26.38
CA ALA A 160 -11.32 7.25 -27.60
C ALA A 160 -11.70 6.22 -28.69
N ASN A 161 -12.67 6.56 -29.54
CA ASN A 161 -13.19 5.69 -30.59
C ASN A 161 -12.09 5.13 -31.52
N LYS A 162 -11.10 5.96 -31.83
CA LYS A 162 -9.94 5.59 -32.66
C LYS A 162 -9.03 4.52 -32.00
N ASP A 163 -9.03 4.46 -30.68
CA ASP A 163 -8.10 3.62 -29.89
C ASP A 163 -8.76 2.34 -29.36
N ARG A 164 -10.05 2.11 -29.65
CA ARG A 164 -10.78 0.88 -29.28
C ARG A 164 -10.05 -0.40 -29.67
N ALA A 165 -9.53 -0.45 -30.89
CA ALA A 165 -8.82 -1.63 -31.38
C ALA A 165 -7.54 -1.94 -30.59
N MET A 166 -6.90 -0.91 -30.00
CA MET A 166 -5.75 -1.10 -29.12
C MET A 166 -6.19 -1.69 -27.79
N ALA A 167 -7.24 -1.16 -27.15
CA ALA A 167 -7.75 -1.70 -25.88
C ALA A 167 -8.24 -3.15 -26.02
N VAL A 168 -8.94 -3.46 -27.11
CA VAL A 168 -9.40 -4.84 -27.41
C VAL A 168 -8.24 -5.83 -27.52
N LYS A 169 -7.08 -5.41 -28.03
CA LYS A 169 -5.89 -6.27 -28.15
C LYS A 169 -4.98 -6.24 -26.93
N GLY A 170 -4.95 -5.11 -26.23
CA GLY A 170 -4.00 -4.81 -25.16
C GLY A 170 -4.43 -5.30 -23.78
N ILE A 171 -5.63 -5.86 -23.63
CA ILE A 171 -6.18 -6.26 -22.34
C ILE A 171 -6.57 -7.74 -22.35
N GLU A 172 -6.11 -8.47 -21.34
CA GLU A 172 -6.57 -9.81 -20.97
C GLU A 172 -6.59 -9.94 -19.45
N LEU A 173 -7.77 -10.20 -18.89
CA LEU A 173 -7.93 -10.57 -17.49
C LEU A 173 -7.73 -12.08 -17.40
N THR A 174 -6.69 -12.48 -16.67
CA THR A 174 -6.24 -13.86 -16.56
C THR A 174 -6.52 -14.50 -15.21
N SER A 175 -6.95 -13.71 -14.23
CA SER A 175 -7.13 -14.16 -12.85
C SER A 175 -8.24 -13.36 -12.16
N ILE A 176 -9.21 -14.08 -11.58
CA ILE A 176 -10.23 -13.55 -10.67
C ILE A 176 -9.96 -14.17 -9.30
N ASN A 177 -9.78 -13.32 -8.28
CA ASN A 177 -9.29 -13.73 -6.96
C ASN A 177 -10.29 -13.33 -5.86
N PRO A 178 -11.32 -14.13 -5.60
CA PRO A 178 -12.18 -13.98 -4.43
C PRO A 178 -11.42 -14.18 -3.12
N GLY A 179 -11.44 -13.14 -2.29
CA GLY A 179 -10.89 -13.10 -0.94
C GLY A 179 -11.84 -13.72 0.08
N TYR A 180 -11.26 -14.34 1.12
CA TYR A 180 -12.01 -14.97 2.22
C TYR A 180 -11.52 -14.54 3.61
N ARG A 181 -10.42 -13.78 3.71
CA ARG A 181 -9.90 -13.24 4.98
C ARG A 181 -8.92 -12.08 4.77
N TRP A 182 -8.57 -11.43 5.88
CA TRP A 182 -7.48 -10.46 6.06
C TRP A 182 -7.54 -9.18 5.23
N VAL A 183 -7.26 -9.25 3.93
CA VAL A 183 -7.20 -8.08 3.05
C VAL A 183 -8.63 -7.79 2.55
N HIS A 184 -9.28 -6.83 3.21
CA HIS A 184 -10.68 -6.47 3.03
C HIS A 184 -10.86 -4.93 3.08
N ASP A 185 -12.06 -4.40 3.26
CA ASP A 185 -12.40 -3.01 2.98
C ASP A 185 -13.72 -2.55 3.64
N ALA A 186 -14.01 -1.25 3.44
CA ALA A 186 -15.10 -0.38 3.91
C ALA A 186 -15.64 -0.60 5.35
N ALA A 187 -16.08 -1.80 5.70
CA ALA A 187 -16.66 -2.17 6.98
C ALA A 187 -15.77 -3.06 7.86
N GLY A 188 -14.71 -3.68 7.32
CA GLY A 188 -13.75 -4.49 8.07
C GLY A 188 -12.42 -4.60 7.33
N ARG A 189 -11.31 -4.29 7.99
CA ARG A 189 -9.96 -4.23 7.38
C ARG A 189 -9.02 -5.30 7.95
N GLY A 190 -9.62 -6.37 8.46
CA GLY A 190 -8.94 -7.40 9.22
C GLY A 190 -8.83 -7.05 10.70
N SER A 191 -8.41 -8.03 11.48
CA SER A 191 -8.11 -7.92 12.90
C SER A 191 -6.87 -8.74 13.16
N SER A 192 -6.02 -8.24 14.05
CA SER A 192 -4.90 -8.99 14.63
C SER A 192 -5.18 -9.22 16.11
N GLU A 193 -4.35 -9.98 16.79
CA GLU A 193 -4.51 -10.20 18.22
C GLU A 193 -4.34 -8.90 19.02
N SER A 194 -5.02 -8.83 20.17
CA SER A 194 -5.21 -7.57 20.91
C SER A 194 -3.95 -7.01 21.56
N CYS A 195 -2.94 -7.83 21.86
CA CYS A 195 -1.72 -7.36 22.53
C CYS A 195 -0.82 -6.51 21.62
N ASN A 196 -1.04 -6.54 20.31
CA ASN A 196 -0.30 -5.71 19.36
C ASN A 196 -0.60 -4.22 19.56
N ILE A 197 0.39 -3.38 19.28
CA ILE A 197 0.33 -1.93 19.51
C ILE A 197 0.15 -1.23 18.16
N ASP A 198 -0.90 -0.43 17.99
CA ASP A 198 -1.06 0.38 16.77
C ASP A 198 0.10 1.39 16.65
N VAL A 199 0.66 1.57 15.45
CA VAL A 199 1.78 2.51 15.21
C VAL A 199 1.48 3.97 15.53
N VAL A 200 0.20 4.33 15.68
CA VAL A 200 -0.26 5.68 16.06
C VAL A 200 -0.36 5.88 17.58
N CYS A 201 -0.03 4.85 18.37
CA CYS A 201 0.15 4.97 19.82
C CYS A 201 1.47 5.69 20.14
N ALA A 202 1.61 6.17 21.39
CA ALA A 202 2.76 6.96 21.82
C ALA A 202 4.10 6.21 21.69
N GLU A 203 4.06 4.88 21.75
CA GLU A 203 5.19 4.00 21.51
C GLU A 203 5.76 4.14 20.08
N GLY A 204 4.93 4.55 19.12
CA GLY A 204 5.32 4.83 17.74
C GLY A 204 5.85 6.24 17.49
N ASP A 205 5.75 7.17 18.45
CA ASP A 205 6.21 8.56 18.27
C ASP A 205 7.70 8.68 17.90
N PRO A 206 8.62 7.86 18.45
CA PRO A 206 10.02 7.89 18.03
C PRO A 206 10.25 7.35 16.61
N TRP A 207 9.30 6.61 16.03
CA TRP A 207 9.49 5.81 14.81
C TRP A 207 8.79 6.41 13.58
N GLN A 208 8.45 7.71 13.62
CA GLN A 208 7.65 8.36 12.56
C GLN A 208 8.36 8.38 11.19
N GLU A 209 9.68 8.23 11.15
CA GLU A 209 10.44 8.13 9.90
C GLU A 209 10.45 6.71 9.34
N GLU A 210 10.41 5.68 10.19
CA GLU A 210 10.44 4.27 9.80
C GLU A 210 9.06 3.68 9.55
N ILE A 211 8.03 4.16 10.25
CA ILE A 211 6.65 3.66 10.09
C ILE A 211 6.18 3.76 8.63
N PRO A 212 6.38 4.87 7.87
CA PRO A 212 5.88 4.99 6.51
C PRO A 212 6.57 4.09 5.47
N SER A 213 7.76 3.57 5.75
CA SER A 213 8.49 2.69 4.83
C SER A 213 7.97 1.25 4.83
N VAL A 214 7.27 0.84 5.90
CA VAL A 214 6.71 -0.50 6.07
C VAL A 214 5.33 -0.61 5.41
N ALA A 215 5.07 -1.71 4.73
CA ALA A 215 3.81 -1.97 4.07
C ALA A 215 3.43 -3.45 4.08
N VAL A 216 2.12 -3.70 4.02
CA VAL A 216 1.56 -5.00 3.64
C VAL A 216 1.47 -5.07 2.12
N TYR A 217 1.65 -6.26 1.55
CA TYR A 217 1.50 -6.46 0.11
C TYR A 217 0.80 -7.77 -0.20
N THR A 218 0.16 -7.81 -1.37
CA THR A 218 -0.37 -9.03 -1.95
C THR A 218 0.48 -9.50 -3.12
N LEU A 219 0.56 -10.82 -3.32
CA LEU A 219 1.32 -11.46 -4.40
C LEU A 219 0.45 -12.50 -5.11
N ASN A 220 0.54 -12.54 -6.44
CA ASN A 220 -0.30 -13.33 -7.34
C ASN A 220 -1.80 -13.11 -7.10
N GLY A 221 -2.18 -12.02 -6.45
CA GLY A 221 -3.56 -11.73 -6.05
C GLY A 221 -4.13 -12.61 -4.93
N TYR A 222 -3.33 -13.47 -4.28
CA TYR A 222 -3.85 -14.41 -3.27
C TYR A 222 -2.95 -14.66 -2.06
N LEU A 223 -1.65 -14.40 -2.14
CA LEU A 223 -0.73 -14.46 -1.00
C LEU A 223 -0.55 -13.08 -0.39
N THR A 224 -0.20 -13.01 0.90
CA THR A 224 0.09 -11.75 1.58
C THR A 224 1.27 -11.87 2.53
N CYS A 225 2.03 -10.80 2.66
CA CYS A 225 3.19 -10.64 3.55
C CYS A 225 3.42 -9.15 3.84
N SER A 226 4.41 -8.85 4.68
CA SER A 226 4.91 -7.51 4.95
C SER A 226 6.25 -7.27 4.27
N GLY A 227 6.64 -6.00 4.13
CA GLY A 227 7.98 -5.63 3.70
C GLY A 227 8.29 -4.17 4.02
N VAL A 228 9.48 -3.73 3.61
CA VAL A 228 10.02 -2.39 3.92
C VAL A 228 10.73 -1.78 2.73
N MET A 229 10.50 -0.49 2.50
CA MET A 229 11.29 0.32 1.56
C MET A 229 12.68 0.57 2.11
N MET A 230 13.71 0.30 1.32
CA MET A 230 15.11 0.36 1.71
C MET A 230 15.83 1.53 1.06
N ASN A 231 16.54 2.32 1.86
CA ASN A 231 17.48 3.31 1.35
C ASN A 231 18.73 2.63 0.75
N ASN A 232 19.48 3.36 -0.07
CA ASN A 232 20.77 2.91 -0.59
C ASN A 232 21.81 4.05 -0.50
N SER A 233 23.09 3.71 -0.66
CA SER A 233 24.21 4.67 -0.52
C SER A 233 24.15 5.88 -1.46
N ALA A 234 23.41 5.81 -2.58
CA ALA A 234 23.23 6.93 -3.49
C ALA A 234 22.11 7.88 -3.04
N GLN A 235 21.29 7.49 -2.06
CA GLN A 235 20.13 8.24 -1.56
C GLN A 235 19.19 8.73 -2.68
N ASP A 236 19.02 7.89 -3.69
CA ASP A 236 18.35 8.25 -4.95
C ASP A 236 16.87 7.86 -5.02
N GLN A 237 16.31 7.36 -3.90
CA GLN A 237 14.92 6.91 -3.80
C GLN A 237 14.58 5.78 -4.77
N THR A 238 15.57 4.99 -5.23
CA THR A 238 15.29 3.75 -5.97
C THR A 238 14.39 2.85 -5.12
N PRO A 239 13.24 2.36 -5.63
CA PRO A 239 12.19 1.77 -4.80
C PRO A 239 12.47 0.30 -4.48
N TYR A 240 13.60 0.05 -3.81
CA TYR A 240 13.94 -1.25 -3.29
C TYR A 240 13.04 -1.59 -2.10
N PHE A 241 12.39 -2.74 -2.18
CA PHE A 241 11.47 -3.26 -1.18
C PHE A 241 11.98 -4.62 -0.72
N LEU A 242 12.33 -4.72 0.57
CA LEU A 242 12.81 -5.94 1.22
C LEU A 242 11.63 -6.70 1.81
N THR A 243 11.62 -8.02 1.59
CA THR A 243 10.66 -8.98 2.15
C THR A 243 11.36 -10.32 2.41
N ALA A 244 10.64 -11.30 2.91
CA ALA A 244 11.12 -12.66 3.10
C ALA A 244 11.14 -13.50 1.80
N ASN A 245 12.06 -14.46 1.69
CA ASN A 245 12.14 -15.40 0.56
C ASN A 245 10.97 -16.39 0.52
N HIS A 246 10.56 -16.90 1.68
CA HIS A 246 9.43 -17.83 1.75
C HIS A 246 8.10 -17.19 1.30
N CYS A 247 7.98 -15.86 1.28
CA CYS A 247 6.80 -15.17 0.74
C CYS A 247 6.59 -15.38 -0.77
N GLY A 248 7.59 -15.93 -1.48
CA GLY A 248 7.41 -16.43 -2.84
C GLY A 248 7.52 -15.37 -3.93
N VAL A 249 8.15 -14.22 -3.65
CA VAL A 249 8.56 -13.27 -4.69
C VAL A 249 9.69 -13.91 -5.50
N THR A 250 9.42 -14.15 -6.78
CA THR A 250 10.32 -14.82 -7.72
C THR A 250 10.28 -14.08 -9.07
N ASN A 251 11.19 -14.42 -9.99
CA ASN A 251 11.13 -13.89 -11.37
C ASN A 251 9.82 -14.19 -12.11
N SER A 252 9.01 -15.16 -11.63
CA SER A 252 7.70 -15.50 -12.20
C SER A 252 6.53 -14.79 -11.52
N SER A 253 6.72 -14.24 -10.33
CA SER A 253 5.64 -13.67 -9.50
C SER A 253 5.87 -12.19 -9.14
N ASP A 254 7.07 -11.64 -9.29
CA ASP A 254 7.43 -10.26 -8.92
C ASP A 254 6.53 -9.18 -9.54
N SER A 255 6.14 -9.35 -10.80
CA SER A 255 5.21 -8.46 -11.51
C SER A 255 3.79 -8.42 -10.92
N SER A 256 3.45 -9.36 -10.04
CA SER A 256 2.13 -9.44 -9.40
C SER A 256 2.02 -8.78 -8.04
N ILE A 257 3.10 -8.19 -7.55
CA ILE A 257 3.07 -7.52 -6.24
C ILE A 257 2.13 -6.31 -6.29
N VAL A 258 1.34 -6.15 -5.24
CA VAL A 258 0.58 -4.91 -4.95
C VAL A 258 0.87 -4.54 -3.52
N VAL A 259 1.60 -3.45 -3.32
CA VAL A 259 2.04 -2.95 -2.02
C VAL A 259 1.06 -1.87 -1.54
N TYR A 260 0.58 -1.98 -0.31
CA TYR A 260 -0.38 -1.05 0.30
C TYR A 260 0.31 -0.20 1.37
N TRP A 261 0.40 1.09 1.11
CA TRP A 261 1.03 2.07 1.98
C TRP A 261 0.04 2.62 3.00
N ASN A 262 0.56 3.05 4.15
CA ASN A 262 -0.20 3.73 5.19
C ASN A 262 -1.48 3.01 5.65
N HIS A 263 -1.46 1.67 5.59
CA HIS A 263 -2.51 0.82 6.10
C HIS A 263 -2.37 0.66 7.63
N GLN A 264 -2.82 1.65 8.40
CA GLN A 264 -2.80 1.63 9.87
C GLN A 264 -4.09 2.17 10.47
N ASN A 265 -4.36 1.80 11.72
CA ASN A 265 -5.52 2.33 12.43
C ASN A 265 -5.37 3.84 12.64
N SER A 266 -6.48 4.59 12.57
CA SER A 266 -6.46 6.06 12.59
C SER A 266 -6.34 6.65 13.99
N TYR A 267 -6.38 5.82 15.03
CA TYR A 267 -6.25 6.19 16.43
C TYR A 267 -5.60 5.05 17.21
N CYS A 268 -4.98 5.37 18.34
CA CYS A 268 -4.39 4.35 19.20
C CYS A 268 -5.49 3.56 19.91
N ARG A 269 -5.60 2.26 19.61
CA ARG A 269 -6.43 1.33 20.40
C ARG A 269 -5.60 0.80 21.55
N ALA A 270 -6.18 0.78 22.74
CA ALA A 270 -5.46 0.34 23.94
C ALA A 270 -4.96 -1.12 23.78
N PRO A 271 -3.66 -1.39 23.88
CA PRO A 271 -3.13 -2.74 23.80
C PRO A 271 -3.78 -3.68 24.83
N GLY A 272 -4.08 -4.90 24.42
CA GLY A 272 -4.80 -5.91 25.19
C GLY A 272 -6.33 -5.73 25.24
N SER A 273 -6.88 -4.62 24.75
CA SER A 273 -8.32 -4.39 24.72
C SER A 273 -9.02 -5.16 23.60
N SER A 274 -10.33 -5.37 23.75
CA SER A 274 -11.17 -5.94 22.67
C SER A 274 -11.17 -5.10 21.40
N ASP A 275 -10.93 -3.79 21.52
CA ASP A 275 -10.84 -2.88 20.38
C ASP A 275 -9.56 -3.11 19.58
N SER A 276 -8.41 -3.25 20.26
CA SER A 276 -7.14 -3.61 19.60
C SER A 276 -7.21 -4.97 18.91
N GLY A 277 -7.97 -5.92 19.48
CA GLY A 277 -8.23 -7.23 18.87
C GLY A 277 -9.37 -7.25 17.84
N GLY A 278 -10.03 -6.12 17.62
CA GLY A 278 -11.17 -5.98 16.72
C GLY A 278 -10.76 -5.50 15.32
N ASN A 279 -11.77 -5.32 14.48
CA ASN A 279 -11.58 -4.75 13.15
C ASN A 279 -11.04 -3.32 13.24
N GLY A 280 -9.96 -3.02 12.52
CA GLY A 280 -9.44 -1.66 12.41
C GLY A 280 -10.09 -0.84 11.29
N ASN A 281 -9.53 0.36 11.08
CA ASN A 281 -10.01 1.33 10.09
C ASN A 281 -8.90 1.87 9.15
N GLY A 282 -7.80 1.12 8.92
CA GLY A 282 -6.67 1.50 8.04
C GLY A 282 -6.86 1.31 6.53
N ASN A 283 -6.47 2.28 5.69
CA ASN A 283 -6.92 2.36 4.28
C ASN A 283 -6.05 1.52 3.33
N PHE A 284 -6.64 1.02 2.23
CA PHE A 284 -5.96 0.31 1.14
C PHE A 284 -5.86 1.13 -0.16
N ASN A 285 -6.29 2.41 -0.15
CA ASN A 285 -6.33 3.27 -1.34
C ASN A 285 -4.96 3.82 -1.78
N GLN A 286 -3.90 3.62 -1.00
CA GLN A 286 -2.55 4.06 -1.33
C GLN A 286 -1.72 2.84 -1.69
N PHE A 287 -1.36 2.67 -2.96
CA PHE A 287 -0.72 1.44 -3.41
C PHE A 287 0.21 1.62 -4.61
N THR A 288 1.15 0.69 -4.73
CA THR A 288 2.04 0.54 -5.88
C THR A 288 1.94 -0.88 -6.41
N SER A 289 1.92 -1.06 -7.75
CA SER A 289 1.74 -2.36 -8.39
C SER A 289 2.91 -2.68 -9.33
N GLY A 290 3.31 -3.95 -9.33
CA GLY A 290 4.39 -4.53 -10.12
C GLY A 290 5.78 -4.29 -9.54
N SER A 291 6.66 -5.27 -9.69
CA SER A 291 8.07 -5.17 -9.30
C SER A 291 8.96 -6.07 -10.16
N THR A 292 10.27 -5.97 -9.96
CA THR A 292 11.27 -6.89 -10.51
C THR A 292 12.16 -7.41 -9.39
N MET A 293 12.24 -8.73 -9.23
CA MET A 293 13.11 -9.34 -8.23
C MET A 293 14.58 -9.01 -8.53
N ARG A 294 15.30 -8.50 -7.53
CA ARG A 294 16.71 -8.10 -7.64
C ARG A 294 17.65 -9.12 -7.04
N ALA A 295 17.37 -9.56 -5.82
CA ALA A 295 18.18 -10.52 -5.10
C ALA A 295 17.32 -11.40 -4.20
N THR A 296 17.70 -12.66 -4.03
CA THR A 296 17.02 -13.55 -3.06
C THR A 296 17.98 -14.57 -2.49
N ARG A 297 17.77 -14.98 -1.23
CA ARG A 297 18.56 -16.03 -0.60
C ARG A 297 17.76 -16.76 0.48
N SER A 298 17.74 -18.08 0.37
CA SER A 298 16.92 -18.94 1.23
C SER A 298 17.46 -19.10 2.65
N TYR A 299 18.78 -19.22 2.87
CA TYR A 299 19.28 -19.53 4.22
C TYR A 299 19.07 -18.41 5.25
N SER A 300 19.05 -17.15 4.79
CA SER A 300 18.74 -15.97 5.61
C SER A 300 17.39 -15.38 5.21
N ASP A 301 16.59 -16.18 4.49
CA ASP A 301 15.21 -15.92 4.08
C ASP A 301 14.89 -14.50 3.59
N PHE A 302 15.70 -13.90 2.70
CA PHE A 302 15.43 -12.55 2.20
C PHE A 302 15.13 -12.54 0.72
N THR A 303 14.32 -11.59 0.29
CA THR A 303 14.16 -11.18 -1.11
C THR A 303 14.10 -9.66 -1.19
N LEU A 304 14.96 -9.10 -2.04
CA LEU A 304 14.92 -7.71 -2.45
C LEU A 304 14.24 -7.63 -3.81
N THR A 305 13.19 -6.83 -3.92
CA THR A 305 12.54 -6.50 -5.20
C THR A 305 12.60 -5.00 -5.44
N GLU A 306 12.54 -4.56 -6.69
CA GLU A 306 12.44 -3.15 -7.05
C GLU A 306 11.05 -2.88 -7.61
N LEU A 307 10.29 -1.99 -6.99
CA LEU A 307 8.94 -1.66 -7.45
C LEU A 307 8.98 -0.98 -8.82
N SER A 308 7.98 -1.23 -9.66
CA SER A 308 7.93 -0.74 -11.05
C SER A 308 7.66 0.77 -11.17
N SER A 309 7.54 1.47 -10.04
CA SER A 309 7.45 2.92 -9.94
C SER A 309 7.64 3.32 -8.48
N ASN A 310 8.13 4.53 -8.25
CA ASN A 310 8.15 5.12 -6.92
C ASN A 310 6.72 5.26 -6.38
N PRO A 311 6.51 5.12 -5.05
CA PRO A 311 5.27 5.52 -4.40
C PRO A 311 4.94 6.99 -4.72
N ASN A 312 3.66 7.35 -4.70
CA ASN A 312 3.28 8.74 -4.87
C ASN A 312 3.87 9.58 -3.72
N ALA A 313 4.57 10.66 -4.05
CA ALA A 313 5.21 11.54 -3.06
C ALA A 313 4.22 12.09 -2.01
N ALA A 314 2.94 12.26 -2.36
CA ALA A 314 1.91 12.72 -1.43
C ALA A 314 1.56 11.71 -0.33
N TRP A 315 2.02 10.46 -0.44
CA TRP A 315 1.80 9.44 0.60
C TRP A 315 2.89 9.45 1.68
N GLY A 316 3.95 10.25 1.52
CA GLY A 316 5.00 10.39 2.54
C GLY A 316 5.77 9.10 2.82
N VAL A 317 5.83 8.16 1.87
CA VAL A 317 6.60 6.92 2.02
C VAL A 317 8.09 7.24 2.11
N THR A 318 8.72 6.73 3.17
CA THR A 318 10.15 6.88 3.46
C THR A 318 10.94 5.64 3.03
N TYR A 319 12.26 5.72 3.08
CA TYR A 319 13.17 4.63 2.72
C TYR A 319 14.06 4.34 3.94
N SER A 320 13.82 3.24 4.64
CA SER A 320 14.52 2.94 5.89
C SER A 320 16.02 2.77 5.69
N GLY A 321 16.77 3.27 6.67
CA GLY A 321 18.19 3.00 6.80
C GLY A 321 18.47 1.53 7.09
N TRP A 322 19.73 1.12 6.96
CA TRP A 322 20.15 -0.25 7.24
C TRP A 322 21.51 -0.29 7.92
N SER A 323 21.74 -1.36 8.66
CA SER A 323 23.01 -1.67 9.33
C SER A 323 23.40 -3.10 9.02
N ARG A 324 24.65 -3.31 8.61
CA ARG A 324 25.23 -4.64 8.40
C ARG A 324 26.11 -5.10 9.56
N ALA A 325 25.90 -4.52 10.75
CA ALA A 325 26.63 -4.91 11.94
C ALA A 325 26.29 -6.35 12.34
N GLY A 326 27.30 -7.10 12.80
CA GLY A 326 27.13 -8.47 13.29
C GLY A 326 26.39 -8.58 14.64
N SER A 327 26.08 -7.44 15.28
CA SER A 327 25.27 -7.32 16.51
C SER A 327 24.23 -6.21 16.32
N ALA A 328 23.05 -6.35 16.95
CA ALA A 328 21.99 -5.33 16.96
C ALA A 328 21.65 -4.93 18.40
N SER A 329 21.46 -3.62 18.64
CA SER A 329 20.83 -3.14 19.88
C SER A 329 19.31 -3.31 19.81
N LEU A 330 18.63 -3.22 20.95
CA LEU A 330 17.17 -3.28 20.99
C LEU A 330 16.58 -2.05 20.29
N GLY A 331 15.72 -2.28 19.30
CA GLY A 331 14.93 -1.28 18.59
C GLY A 331 13.47 -1.69 18.56
N ALA A 332 12.90 -1.87 17.37
CA ALA A 332 11.50 -2.27 17.20
C ALA A 332 11.30 -3.19 15.98
N GLY A 333 10.23 -3.96 16.00
CA GLY A 333 9.64 -4.57 14.80
C GLY A 333 8.41 -3.77 14.38
N ILE A 334 8.30 -3.40 13.10
CA ILE A 334 7.11 -2.74 12.54
C ILE A 334 6.56 -3.64 11.44
N HIS A 335 5.31 -4.05 11.54
CA HIS A 335 4.79 -5.17 10.74
C HIS A 335 3.26 -5.11 10.55
N HIS A 336 2.73 -5.99 9.70
CA HIS A 336 1.28 -6.18 9.51
C HIS A 336 0.86 -7.59 9.93
N PRO A 337 0.54 -7.80 11.23
CA PRO A 337 0.05 -9.09 11.72
C PRO A 337 -1.33 -9.39 11.13
N GLU A 338 -1.55 -10.63 10.70
CA GLU A 338 -2.74 -11.08 9.96
C GLU A 338 -3.01 -10.28 8.68
N ALA A 339 -1.97 -9.64 8.11
CA ALA A 339 -2.10 -8.65 7.03
C ALA A 339 -3.11 -7.51 7.32
N ALA A 340 -3.41 -7.27 8.60
CA ALA A 340 -4.28 -6.21 9.09
C ALA A 340 -3.48 -4.90 9.28
N GLU A 341 -4.03 -3.95 10.05
CA GLU A 341 -3.39 -2.66 10.29
C GLU A 341 -1.97 -2.79 10.86
N LYS A 342 -1.10 -1.87 10.44
CA LYS A 342 0.30 -1.78 10.86
C LYS A 342 0.43 -1.66 12.38
N ARG A 343 1.32 -2.47 12.95
CA ARG A 343 1.65 -2.52 14.38
C ARG A 343 3.14 -2.32 14.62
N ILE A 344 3.48 -1.99 15.86
CA ILE A 344 4.85 -1.92 16.37
C ILE A 344 5.00 -2.85 17.58
N SER A 345 6.15 -3.51 17.67
CA SER A 345 6.51 -4.47 18.74
C SER A 345 7.93 -4.20 19.22
N PHE A 346 8.19 -4.38 20.52
CA PHE A 346 9.47 -4.04 21.16
C PHE A 346 10.13 -5.29 21.77
N PRO A 347 11.38 -5.60 21.39
CA PRO A 347 12.07 -6.79 21.87
C PRO A 347 12.69 -6.57 23.25
N ASP A 348 12.58 -7.58 24.11
CA ASP A 348 13.36 -7.69 25.36
C ASP A 348 14.79 -8.17 25.07
N THR A 349 14.94 -9.06 24.08
CA THR A 349 16.25 -9.57 23.65
C THR A 349 16.35 -9.72 22.14
N VAL A 350 17.56 -9.49 21.61
CA VAL A 350 17.93 -9.75 20.22
C VAL A 350 19.31 -10.41 20.23
N ASN A 351 19.38 -11.69 19.85
CA ASN A 351 20.62 -12.46 19.86
C ASN A 351 20.97 -12.99 18.47
N ALA A 352 22.25 -12.96 18.08
CA ALA A 352 22.69 -13.58 16.84
C ALA A 352 22.77 -15.11 17.01
N THR A 353 21.93 -15.86 16.28
CA THR A 353 21.91 -17.33 16.29
C THR A 353 21.99 -17.85 14.86
N GLY A 354 23.20 -18.20 14.42
CA GLY A 354 23.44 -18.67 13.04
C GLY A 354 23.01 -17.62 12.02
N GLU A 355 22.11 -18.01 11.13
CA GLU A 355 21.57 -17.18 10.05
C GLU A 355 20.53 -16.14 10.50
N TYR A 356 20.08 -16.19 11.76
CA TYR A 356 18.94 -15.42 12.26
C TYR A 356 19.26 -14.61 13.51
N TRP A 357 18.57 -13.48 13.65
CA TRP A 357 18.35 -12.83 14.92
C TRP A 357 17.24 -13.58 15.64
N ASP A 358 17.55 -14.10 16.82
CA ASP A 358 16.61 -14.71 17.75
C ASP A 358 16.05 -13.60 18.65
N VAL A 359 14.75 -13.33 18.51
CA VAL A 359 14.07 -12.17 19.09
C VAL A 359 13.00 -12.63 20.08
N ASN A 360 13.10 -12.16 21.32
CA ASN A 360 12.05 -12.30 22.32
C ASN A 360 11.37 -10.94 22.54
N TRP A 361 10.03 -10.93 22.54
CA TRP A 361 9.23 -9.70 22.60
C TRP A 361 8.82 -9.33 24.03
N GLY A 362 9.17 -8.12 24.47
CA GLY A 362 8.66 -7.53 25.70
C GLY A 362 7.24 -6.96 25.50
N GLU A 363 7.00 -6.33 24.34
CA GLU A 363 5.71 -5.73 23.99
C GLU A 363 5.32 -6.03 22.55
N GLY A 364 4.03 -6.23 22.30
CA GLY A 364 3.54 -6.69 20.99
C GLY A 364 4.03 -8.10 20.65
N ARG A 365 3.62 -8.62 19.48
CA ARG A 365 4.03 -9.92 18.94
C ARG A 365 4.10 -9.82 17.42
N THR A 366 4.49 -10.89 16.75
CA THR A 366 4.18 -11.04 15.33
C THR A 366 3.08 -12.08 15.14
N ALA A 367 2.56 -12.18 13.93
CA ALA A 367 1.55 -13.16 13.52
C ALA A 367 1.71 -13.44 12.02
N PRO A 368 1.12 -14.51 11.46
CA PRO A 368 1.04 -14.72 10.02
C PRO A 368 0.75 -13.43 9.24
N GLY A 369 1.49 -13.15 8.17
CA GLY A 369 1.41 -11.89 7.42
C GLY A 369 2.46 -10.85 7.82
N SER A 370 3.02 -10.97 9.03
CA SER A 370 4.19 -10.16 9.44
C SER A 370 5.46 -10.55 8.68
N SER A 371 5.51 -11.76 8.10
CA SER A 371 6.64 -12.26 7.31
C SER A 371 7.18 -11.20 6.34
N GLY A 372 8.49 -10.97 6.36
CA GLY A 372 9.18 -9.95 5.58
C GLY A 372 9.27 -8.56 6.23
N SER A 373 8.58 -8.32 7.34
CA SER A 373 8.69 -7.06 8.09
C SER A 373 10.10 -6.81 8.65
N PRO A 374 10.56 -5.57 8.77
CA PRO A 374 11.87 -5.25 9.31
C PRO A 374 11.96 -5.44 10.83
N LEU A 375 13.14 -5.84 11.29
CA LEU A 375 13.64 -5.56 12.65
C LEU A 375 14.60 -4.38 12.56
N TYR A 376 14.38 -3.38 13.39
CA TYR A 376 15.25 -2.22 13.55
C TYR A 376 16.14 -2.36 14.79
N ASP A 377 17.37 -1.87 14.69
CA ASP A 377 18.22 -1.64 15.86
C ASP A 377 17.82 -0.36 16.60
N GLY A 378 18.43 -0.11 17.77
CA GLY A 378 18.19 1.10 18.56
C GLY A 378 18.68 2.40 17.91
N ASN A 379 19.29 2.36 16.72
CA ASN A 379 19.61 3.54 15.91
C ASN A 379 18.63 3.68 14.72
N HIS A 380 17.51 2.95 14.75
CA HIS A 380 16.44 3.00 13.75
C HIS A 380 16.86 2.49 12.38
N ARG A 381 17.80 1.53 12.34
CA ARG A 381 18.29 0.93 11.10
C ARG A 381 17.83 -0.51 10.98
N VAL A 382 17.34 -0.89 9.80
CA VAL A 382 16.99 -2.29 9.52
C VAL A 382 18.24 -3.15 9.70
N VAL A 383 18.11 -4.26 10.44
CA VAL A 383 19.16 -5.27 10.65
C VAL A 383 18.78 -6.65 10.13
N GLY A 384 17.51 -6.83 9.76
CA GLY A 384 17.00 -8.07 9.18
C GLY A 384 15.50 -7.99 8.91
N GLN A 385 14.95 -9.05 8.34
CA GLN A 385 13.54 -9.18 8.00
C GLN A 385 12.95 -10.46 8.59
N LEU A 386 11.68 -10.41 9.03
CA LEU A 386 11.03 -11.54 9.70
C LEU A 386 10.94 -12.73 8.76
N CYS A 387 11.48 -13.86 9.18
CA CYS A 387 11.35 -15.13 8.47
C CYS A 387 10.16 -15.90 9.03
N CYS A 388 10.22 -16.21 10.32
CA CYS A 388 9.30 -17.13 10.95
C CYS A 388 9.39 -16.98 12.48
N GLY A 389 8.55 -17.74 13.17
CA GLY A 389 8.55 -17.81 14.60
C GLY A 389 7.28 -18.44 15.13
N ALA A 390 7.11 -18.38 16.43
CA ALA A 390 5.95 -18.96 17.09
C ALA A 390 5.34 -18.00 18.12
N SER A 391 5.69 -16.71 18.08
CA SER A 391 5.12 -15.73 18.98
C SER A 391 3.64 -15.47 18.65
N TYR A 392 2.80 -15.35 19.68
CA TYR A 392 1.41 -14.90 19.58
C TYR A 392 0.94 -14.40 20.96
N CYS A 393 -0.20 -13.71 21.04
CA CYS A 393 -0.58 -12.89 22.22
C CYS A 393 -0.82 -13.57 23.59
N PRO A 394 -0.72 -14.90 23.81
CA PRO A 394 -0.63 -15.48 25.14
C PRO A 394 0.73 -16.14 25.45
N ASN A 395 1.70 -16.16 24.52
CA ASN A 395 3.01 -16.74 24.75
C ASN A 395 4.15 -15.72 24.62
N ASP A 396 5.35 -16.18 24.93
CA ASP A 396 6.62 -15.45 24.83
C ASP A 396 7.62 -16.22 23.97
N TYR A 397 7.14 -17.02 22.99
CA TYR A 397 8.05 -17.71 22.09
C TYR A 397 8.75 -16.73 21.16
N ASN A 398 9.94 -17.12 20.74
CA ASN A 398 10.81 -16.27 19.95
C ASN A 398 10.39 -16.27 18.47
N ASP A 399 10.69 -15.15 17.83
CA ASP A 399 10.65 -15.00 16.38
C ASP A 399 12.08 -14.85 15.83
N TYR A 400 12.22 -15.11 14.52
CA TYR A 400 13.50 -15.18 13.84
C TYR A 400 13.53 -14.22 12.65
N TYR A 401 14.47 -13.28 12.68
CA TYR A 401 14.71 -12.34 11.58
C TYR A 401 15.99 -12.71 10.84
N GLY A 402 15.94 -12.85 9.52
CA GLY A 402 17.12 -13.19 8.73
C GLY A 402 18.21 -12.13 8.85
N ARG A 403 19.44 -12.52 9.18
CA ARG A 403 20.62 -11.63 9.28
C ARG A 403 21.20 -11.29 7.90
N SER A 404 20.32 -11.06 6.92
CA SER A 404 20.67 -10.93 5.50
C SER A 404 21.59 -9.74 5.21
N LEU A 405 21.43 -8.64 5.95
CA LEU A 405 22.27 -7.44 5.83
C LEU A 405 23.73 -7.69 6.25
N ASP A 406 23.99 -8.60 7.18
CA ASP A 406 25.34 -9.05 7.55
C ASP A 406 25.80 -10.21 6.64
N LEU A 407 25.05 -11.31 6.63
CA LEU A 407 25.49 -12.60 6.08
C LEU A 407 25.33 -12.70 4.56
N ALA A 408 24.43 -11.93 3.96
CA ALA A 408 24.18 -11.92 2.51
C ALA A 408 24.49 -10.55 1.90
N TRP A 409 25.38 -9.78 2.52
CA TRP A 409 25.82 -8.50 1.97
C TRP A 409 26.57 -8.67 0.64
N SER A 410 27.59 -9.52 0.63
CA SER A 410 28.51 -9.69 -0.51
C SER A 410 28.29 -11.02 -1.24
N GLY A 411 28.44 -10.99 -2.56
CA GLY A 411 28.30 -12.16 -3.43
C GLY A 411 27.78 -11.75 -4.81
N SER A 412 27.11 -12.65 -5.53
CA SER A 412 26.47 -12.30 -6.79
C SER A 412 25.26 -11.37 -6.55
N ALA A 413 25.02 -10.43 -7.47
CA ALA A 413 23.91 -9.48 -7.39
C ALA A 413 22.55 -10.17 -7.23
N SER A 414 22.34 -11.36 -7.81
CA SER A 414 21.08 -12.10 -7.69
C SER A 414 20.83 -12.73 -6.32
N SER A 415 21.79 -12.70 -5.40
CA SER A 415 21.69 -13.36 -4.09
C SER A 415 22.32 -12.57 -2.94
N SER A 416 22.64 -11.30 -3.18
CA SER A 416 23.34 -10.46 -2.21
C SER A 416 22.90 -9.00 -2.32
N LEU A 417 23.02 -8.24 -1.24
CA LEU A 417 22.44 -6.90 -1.12
C LEU A 417 23.37 -5.76 -1.59
N SER A 418 24.70 -5.94 -1.51
CA SER A 418 25.67 -4.87 -1.75
C SER A 418 25.55 -4.18 -3.11
N SER A 419 25.31 -4.93 -4.20
CA SER A 419 25.15 -4.34 -5.54
C SER A 419 23.95 -3.40 -5.66
N TRP A 420 22.97 -3.52 -4.76
CA TRP A 420 21.72 -2.76 -4.78
C TRP A 420 21.68 -1.68 -3.70
N LEU A 421 22.16 -2.00 -2.49
CA LEU A 421 22.11 -1.09 -1.34
C LEU A 421 23.36 -0.22 -1.19
N ASP A 422 24.50 -0.61 -1.78
CA ASP A 422 25.71 0.22 -1.89
C ASP A 422 26.17 0.38 -3.35
N PRO A 423 25.32 0.93 -4.25
CA PRO A 423 25.64 1.06 -5.67
C PRO A 423 26.82 2.01 -5.94
N THR A 424 27.17 2.87 -4.98
CA THR A 424 28.31 3.79 -5.06
C THR A 424 29.64 3.13 -4.69
N GLY A 425 29.60 1.92 -4.11
CA GLY A 425 30.80 1.25 -3.58
C GLY A 425 31.44 2.03 -2.42
N SER A 426 30.63 2.74 -1.63
CA SER A 426 31.08 3.55 -0.51
C SER A 426 31.74 2.72 0.60
N GLY A 427 31.39 1.44 0.70
CA GLY A 427 31.82 0.57 1.79
C GLY A 427 31.11 0.86 3.11
N ALA A 428 30.00 1.61 3.09
CA ALA A 428 29.21 1.95 4.27
C ALA A 428 28.89 0.71 5.11
N GLN A 429 28.99 0.85 6.44
CA GLN A 429 28.56 -0.18 7.39
C GLN A 429 27.09 0.01 7.78
N PHE A 430 26.60 1.22 7.61
CA PHE A 430 25.23 1.60 7.85
C PHE A 430 24.91 2.88 7.07
N ILE A 431 23.62 3.12 6.84
CA ILE A 431 23.06 4.41 6.44
C ILE A 431 21.75 4.64 7.19
N ASP A 432 21.34 5.90 7.31
CA ASP A 432 20.10 6.29 7.99
C ASP A 432 18.90 6.35 7.03
N THR A 433 17.71 6.49 7.61
CA THR A 433 16.46 6.63 6.88
C THR A 433 16.50 7.87 5.97
N LEU A 434 16.04 7.69 4.73
CA LEU A 434 15.86 8.78 3.78
C LEU A 434 14.39 9.15 3.72
N VAL A 435 14.10 10.40 4.07
CA VAL A 435 12.78 11.04 3.92
C VAL A 435 12.75 11.84 2.62
N PRO A 436 11.94 11.44 1.61
CA PRO A 436 11.84 12.17 0.34
C PRO A 436 11.35 13.61 0.52
N GLY A 437 11.91 14.53 -0.27
CA GLY A 437 11.60 15.97 -0.14
C GLY A 437 12.48 16.70 0.88
N GLY A 438 13.47 16.00 1.42
CA GLY A 438 14.28 16.43 2.53
C GLY A 438 13.64 15.94 3.81
N GLY A 439 14.32 15.04 4.50
CA GLY A 439 14.27 15.05 5.95
C GLY A 439 14.68 16.46 6.36
N GLY A 440 13.71 17.35 6.50
CA GLY A 440 13.91 18.49 7.36
C GLY A 440 14.35 17.92 8.69
N ASP A 441 15.29 18.59 9.35
CA ASP A 441 15.69 18.24 10.71
C ASP A 441 14.45 17.80 11.49
N PRO A 442 14.53 16.73 12.29
CA PRO A 442 13.38 16.22 13.01
C PRO A 442 12.58 17.38 13.61
N GLN A 443 11.26 17.30 13.43
CA GLN A 443 10.35 18.40 13.72
C GLN A 443 9.66 18.17 15.05
N GLY A 444 9.35 19.24 15.74
CA GLY A 444 8.81 19.22 17.08
C GLY A 444 8.06 20.51 17.37
N ALA A 445 7.47 20.56 18.54
CA ALA A 445 6.74 21.72 19.03
C ALA A 445 7.72 22.89 19.19
N CYS A 446 7.48 23.93 18.40
CA CYS A 446 8.13 25.22 18.51
C CYS A 446 7.24 26.20 19.27
N CYS A 447 7.74 26.68 20.39
CA CYS A 447 7.02 27.55 21.30
C CYS A 447 7.44 29.00 21.17
N ILE A 448 6.55 29.87 20.69
CA ILE A 448 6.77 31.32 20.64
C ILE A 448 5.72 31.98 21.54
N GLY A 449 6.09 32.26 22.80
CA GLY A 449 5.15 32.76 23.80
C GLY A 449 4.10 31.72 24.17
N THR A 450 2.82 32.00 23.90
CA THR A 450 1.69 31.06 24.12
C THR A 450 1.23 30.38 22.84
N THR A 451 1.93 30.56 21.73
CA THR A 451 1.59 29.95 20.44
C THR A 451 2.55 28.80 20.17
N CYS A 452 1.99 27.63 19.88
CA CYS A 452 2.75 26.47 19.45
C CYS A 452 2.56 26.24 17.95
N SER A 453 3.66 25.96 17.26
CA SER A 453 3.71 25.54 15.87
C SER A 453 4.60 24.31 15.73
N TYR A 454 4.37 23.47 14.74
CA TYR A 454 5.20 22.29 14.51
C TYR A 454 6.20 22.60 13.39
N GLY A 455 7.49 22.36 13.62
CA GLY A 455 8.54 22.70 12.65
C GLY A 455 9.92 22.21 13.10
N THR A 456 10.94 22.47 12.28
CA THR A 456 12.32 22.05 12.58
C THR A 456 12.90 22.85 13.75
N GLU A 457 13.89 22.29 14.47
CA GLU A 457 14.64 23.05 15.49
C GLU A 457 15.20 24.36 14.91
N ASN A 458 15.73 24.30 13.68
CA ASN A 458 16.31 25.46 13.02
C ASN A 458 15.26 26.54 12.69
N ASP A 459 14.10 26.17 12.15
CA ASP A 459 13.01 27.12 11.88
C ASP A 459 12.45 27.72 13.17
N CYS A 460 12.42 26.91 14.25
CA CYS A 460 12.01 27.38 15.55
C CYS A 460 12.96 28.43 16.12
N ASN A 461 14.26 28.14 16.06
CA ASN A 461 15.31 29.05 16.51
C ASN A 461 15.33 30.34 15.67
N ILE A 462 15.15 30.25 14.35
CA ILE A 462 15.04 31.42 13.45
C ILE A 462 13.82 32.29 13.82
N SER A 463 12.72 31.65 14.20
CA SER A 463 11.48 32.33 14.59
C SER A 463 11.49 32.86 16.03
N GLY A 464 12.60 32.66 16.77
CA GLY A 464 12.75 33.08 18.16
C GLY A 464 11.94 32.25 19.15
N GLY A 465 11.58 31.02 18.79
CA GLY A 465 10.88 30.08 19.63
C GLY A 465 11.80 29.18 20.44
N GLU A 466 11.24 28.54 21.46
CA GLU A 466 11.88 27.47 22.23
C GLU A 466 11.44 26.12 21.65
N TYR A 467 12.40 25.34 21.16
CA TYR A 467 12.15 24.03 20.57
C TYR A 467 12.01 22.99 21.68
N ALA A 468 10.87 22.28 21.71
CA ALA A 468 10.55 21.34 22.78
C ALA A 468 11.21 19.96 22.62
N GLY A 469 11.94 19.75 21.52
CA GLY A 469 12.54 18.47 21.17
C GLY A 469 11.81 17.79 20.02
N ASP A 470 12.51 16.85 19.40
CA ASP A 470 12.04 16.10 18.24
C ASP A 470 10.78 15.31 18.55
N PHE A 471 9.83 15.37 17.61
CA PHE A 471 8.55 14.67 17.64
C PHE A 471 7.60 15.09 18.77
N VAL A 472 7.97 16.07 19.60
CA VAL A 472 7.08 16.61 20.64
C VAL A 472 5.93 17.37 19.99
N SER A 473 4.69 16.98 20.26
CA SER A 473 3.51 17.64 19.69
C SER A 473 3.06 18.85 20.50
N CYS A 474 2.33 19.77 19.85
CA CYS A 474 1.76 20.96 20.48
C CYS A 474 0.64 20.68 21.51
N THR A 475 0.36 19.42 21.85
CA THR A 475 -0.66 19.04 22.85
C THR A 475 -0.09 18.86 24.25
N SER A 476 1.24 18.94 24.40
CA SER A 476 1.95 18.74 25.67
C SER A 476 2.47 20.08 26.23
N TYR A 477 2.56 20.18 27.56
CA TYR A 477 3.21 21.31 28.26
C TYR A 477 4.69 21.38 27.83
N PRO A 478 5.26 22.54 27.46
CA PRO A 478 4.96 23.87 28.00
C PRO A 478 4.01 24.77 27.21
N CYS A 479 3.48 24.32 26.07
CA CYS A 479 2.83 25.22 25.10
C CYS A 479 1.45 24.73 24.62
N GLY A 480 1.10 23.48 24.93
CA GLY A 480 -0.23 22.91 24.76
C GLY A 480 -1.01 22.93 26.07
N GLY A 481 -1.92 23.89 26.22
CA GLY A 481 -3.01 23.88 27.18
C GLY A 481 -4.33 23.90 26.43
#